data_AF-A0A352SQZ4-F1
#
_entry.id   AF-A0A352SQZ4-F1
#
_cell.length_a   1.000
_cell.length_b   1.000
_cell.length_c   1.000
_cell.angle_alpha   90.00
_cell.angle_beta   90.00
_cell.angle_gamma   90.00
#
_symmetry.space_group_name_H-M   'P 1'
#
loop_
_entity.id
_entity.type
_entity.pdbx_description
1 polymer ?
#
loop_
_entity_poly.entity_id
_entity_poly.type
_entity_poly.pdbx_seq_one_letter_code
_entity_poly.pdbx_strand_id
1 'polypeptide(L)'
;MFRFFTTSKWAWWAYLGSFVILASIWVQVQIDVMINEWFGEFYDMVQKALGEANSVTMEEYTGGLLSFAKLAAISIVLGLAISFLTSHFLFRWRASMVEWYHSVYDRARTIEGAAQRVQEDTIKFSRILEGLGTELVSSVLILIEYFPLLMGLGAGITIMWFGDWEYGLVTGAFIWAVGGTILMILLAWVLRLVGIEYDLQKKEAAYRKMLVIAEDDGSVRPKTLEELFDDVRSIHYLSYLRYIYLNIGRLAYLQVNVLVAYIFLAPAIVGGMVTLGVMQQIIRAFGRVEGSLQFLFRAWPTIVELASVYKRLREFERQIREAEAADNPASTV
;
A
#
# COMPACT_ATOMS: atom_id res chain seq x y z
N MET A 1 9.91 -17.47 12.89
CA MET A 1 9.29 -16.63 11.86
C MET A 1 9.12 -17.36 10.53
N PHE A 2 10.18 -17.92 9.91
CA PHE A 2 10.09 -18.64 8.62
C PHE A 2 9.83 -20.14 8.72
N ARG A 3 9.50 -20.65 9.91
CA ARG A 3 9.19 -22.08 10.12
C ARG A 3 7.99 -22.56 9.31
N PHE A 4 7.08 -21.65 8.96
CA PHE A 4 5.96 -21.93 8.06
C PHE A 4 6.40 -22.49 6.70
N PHE A 5 7.46 -21.93 6.11
CA PHE A 5 7.96 -22.34 4.80
C PHE A 5 8.96 -23.50 4.87
N THR A 6 9.52 -23.80 6.05
CA THR A 6 10.59 -24.81 6.19
C THR A 6 10.12 -26.12 6.82
N THR A 7 8.96 -26.14 7.47
CA THR A 7 8.44 -27.33 8.16
C THR A 7 7.50 -28.12 7.26
N SER A 8 7.73 -29.44 7.11
CA SER A 8 6.91 -30.31 6.25
C SER A 8 5.41 -30.28 6.60
N LYS A 9 5.05 -30.09 7.88
CA LYS A 9 3.66 -29.95 8.35
C LYS A 9 2.91 -28.81 7.64
N TRP A 10 3.61 -27.72 7.35
CA TRP A 10 3.03 -26.48 6.81
C TRP A 10 3.31 -26.29 5.31
N ALA A 11 4.20 -27.09 4.72
CA ALA A 11 4.66 -26.95 3.34
C ALA A 11 3.53 -26.82 2.31
N TRP A 12 2.48 -27.64 2.41
CA TRP A 12 1.31 -27.54 1.52
C TRP A 12 0.66 -26.16 1.60
N TRP A 13 0.36 -25.67 2.80
CA TRP A 13 -0.24 -24.34 2.98
C TRP A 13 0.70 -23.21 2.58
N ALA A 14 1.99 -23.38 2.84
CA ALA A 14 3.00 -22.38 2.51
C ALA A 14 3.16 -22.24 1.00
N TYR A 15 3.45 -23.32 0.28
CA TYR A 15 3.76 -23.24 -1.15
C TYR A 15 2.52 -23.20 -2.04
N LEU A 16 1.54 -24.09 -1.82
CA LEU A 16 0.31 -24.06 -2.61
C LEU A 16 -0.51 -22.81 -2.30
N GLY A 17 -0.59 -22.41 -1.03
CA GLY A 17 -1.29 -21.18 -0.63
C GLY A 17 -0.64 -19.94 -1.25
N SER A 18 0.69 -19.81 -1.17
CA SER A 18 1.39 -18.71 -1.85
C SER A 18 1.20 -18.75 -3.36
N PHE A 19 1.28 -19.93 -3.99
CA PHE A 19 1.04 -20.05 -5.43
C PHE A 19 -0.36 -19.59 -5.83
N VAL A 20 -1.41 -20.06 -5.14
CA VAL A 20 -2.80 -19.66 -5.44
C VAL A 20 -3.01 -18.17 -5.23
N ILE A 21 -2.49 -17.59 -4.13
CA ILE A 21 -2.58 -16.15 -3.88
C ILE A 21 -1.88 -15.37 -4.99
N LEU A 22 -0.63 -15.71 -5.32
CA LEU A 22 0.14 -14.99 -6.36
C LEU A 22 -0.48 -15.15 -7.76
N ALA A 23 -0.92 -16.36 -8.12
CA ALA A 23 -1.60 -16.60 -9.39
C ALA A 23 -2.92 -15.81 -9.48
N SER A 24 -3.64 -15.68 -8.37
CA SER A 24 -4.88 -14.91 -8.34
C SER A 24 -4.67 -13.42 -8.58
N ILE A 25 -3.51 -12.87 -8.18
CA ILE A 25 -3.15 -11.48 -8.48
C ILE A 25 -3.04 -11.28 -9.98
N TRP A 26 -2.37 -12.21 -10.69
CA TRP A 26 -2.31 -12.15 -12.15
C TRP A 26 -3.71 -12.19 -12.79
N VAL A 27 -4.59 -13.08 -12.33
CA VAL A 27 -5.98 -13.13 -12.81
C VAL A 27 -6.72 -11.81 -12.55
N GLN A 28 -6.53 -11.18 -11.38
CA GLN A 28 -7.13 -9.88 -11.07
C GLN A 28 -6.63 -8.77 -12.01
N VAL A 29 -5.33 -8.75 -12.33
CA VAL A 29 -4.77 -7.79 -13.29
C VAL A 29 -5.35 -8.02 -14.69
N GLN A 30 -5.52 -9.27 -15.13
CA GLN A 30 -6.17 -9.57 -16.41
C GLN A 30 -7.63 -9.09 -16.44
N ILE A 31 -8.38 -9.30 -15.36
CA ILE A 31 -9.75 -8.77 -15.24
C ILE A 31 -9.73 -7.23 -15.32
N ASP A 32 -8.74 -6.56 -14.73
CA ASP A 32 -8.60 -5.11 -14.80
C ASP A 32 -8.34 -4.62 -16.23
N VAL A 33 -7.51 -5.33 -17.00
CA VAL A 33 -7.28 -5.06 -18.43
C VAL A 33 -8.58 -5.23 -19.22
N MET A 34 -9.32 -6.32 -19.00
CA MET A 34 -10.62 -6.55 -19.64
C MET A 34 -11.65 -5.46 -19.30
N ILE A 35 -11.64 -4.98 -18.04
CA ILE A 35 -12.50 -3.85 -17.63
C ILE A 35 -12.08 -2.59 -18.36
N ASN A 36 -10.78 -2.36 -18.54
CA ASN A 36 -10.30 -1.21 -19.30
C ASN A 36 -10.77 -1.24 -20.75
N GLU A 37 -10.63 -2.40 -21.41
CA GLU A 37 -11.15 -2.65 -22.77
C GLU A 37 -12.65 -2.37 -22.85
N TRP A 38 -13.43 -2.98 -21.95
CA TRP A 38 -14.88 -2.83 -21.85
C TRP A 38 -15.31 -1.37 -21.77
N PHE A 39 -14.65 -0.59 -20.92
CA PHE A 39 -14.97 0.82 -20.80
C PHE A 39 -14.72 1.59 -22.11
N GLY A 40 -13.72 1.21 -22.91
CA GLY A 40 -13.51 1.83 -24.22
C GLY A 40 -14.72 1.65 -25.12
N GLU A 41 -15.13 0.40 -25.32
CA GLU A 41 -16.30 0.03 -26.12
C GLU A 41 -17.58 0.70 -25.60
N PHE A 42 -17.77 0.67 -24.27
CA PHE A 42 -18.96 1.25 -23.64
C PHE A 42 -19.02 2.78 -23.82
N TYR A 43 -17.90 3.47 -23.65
CA TYR A 43 -17.88 4.93 -23.81
C TYR A 43 -18.01 5.36 -25.28
N ASP A 44 -17.50 4.58 -26.24
CA ASP A 44 -17.77 4.82 -27.66
C ASP A 44 -19.25 4.61 -28.00
N MET A 45 -19.89 3.58 -27.42
CA MET A 45 -21.33 3.37 -27.54
C MET A 45 -22.12 4.55 -26.95
N VAL A 46 -21.73 5.04 -25.77
CA VAL A 46 -22.35 6.22 -25.15
C VAL A 46 -22.15 7.47 -26.01
N GLN A 47 -20.95 7.68 -26.56
CA GLN A 47 -20.68 8.80 -27.46
C GLN A 47 -21.61 8.76 -28.68
N LYS A 48 -21.78 7.59 -29.29
CA LYS A 48 -22.70 7.39 -30.43
C LYS A 48 -24.15 7.71 -30.03
N ALA A 49 -24.62 7.16 -28.92
CA ALA A 49 -25.98 7.38 -28.41
C ALA A 49 -26.29 8.85 -28.12
N LEU A 50 -25.31 9.61 -27.63
CA LEU A 50 -25.44 11.04 -27.35
C LEU A 50 -25.35 11.92 -28.61
N GLY A 51 -24.62 11.47 -29.63
CA GLY A 51 -24.47 12.19 -30.88
C GLY A 51 -25.70 12.12 -31.79
N GLU A 52 -26.41 10.98 -31.79
CA GLU A 52 -27.59 10.76 -32.62
C GLU A 52 -28.66 9.96 -31.85
N ALA A 53 -29.87 10.52 -31.75
CA ALA A 53 -30.98 9.88 -31.05
C ALA A 53 -31.37 8.54 -31.73
N ASN A 54 -31.60 7.50 -30.91
CA ASN A 54 -31.91 6.13 -31.36
C ASN A 54 -30.81 5.43 -32.18
N SER A 55 -29.59 5.95 -32.18
CA SER A 55 -28.42 5.30 -32.83
C SER A 55 -27.88 4.08 -32.08
N VAL A 56 -28.32 3.91 -30.83
CA VAL A 56 -28.07 2.76 -29.95
C VAL A 56 -29.40 2.32 -29.37
N THR A 57 -29.68 1.03 -29.44
CA THR A 57 -30.89 0.42 -28.90
C THR A 57 -30.80 0.28 -27.38
N MET A 58 -31.97 0.23 -26.72
CA MET A 58 -32.01 -0.04 -25.27
C MET A 58 -31.43 -1.43 -24.93
N GLU A 59 -31.56 -2.40 -25.84
CA GLU A 59 -30.98 -3.74 -25.69
C GLU A 59 -29.44 -3.71 -25.73
N GLU A 60 -28.84 -2.99 -26.68
CA GLU A 60 -27.38 -2.81 -26.74
C GLU A 60 -26.84 -2.11 -25.48
N TYR A 61 -27.49 -1.04 -25.05
CA TYR A 61 -27.08 -0.29 -23.86
C TYR A 61 -27.17 -1.13 -22.57
N THR A 62 -28.31 -1.79 -22.35
CA THR A 62 -28.50 -2.67 -21.19
C THR A 62 -27.62 -3.92 -21.27
N GLY A 63 -27.36 -4.44 -22.48
CA GLY A 63 -26.40 -5.51 -22.73
C GLY A 63 -24.97 -5.11 -22.33
N GLY A 64 -24.55 -3.89 -22.68
CA GLY A 64 -23.29 -3.30 -22.23
C GLY A 64 -23.18 -3.31 -20.70
N LEU A 65 -24.18 -2.76 -19.99
CA LEU A 65 -24.20 -2.77 -18.53
C LEU A 65 -24.20 -4.18 -17.92
N LEU A 66 -24.95 -5.12 -18.50
CA LEU A 66 -24.97 -6.51 -18.05
C LEU A 66 -23.62 -7.21 -18.24
N SER A 67 -22.89 -6.91 -19.32
CA SER A 67 -21.54 -7.45 -19.55
C SER A 67 -20.54 -6.95 -18.49
N PHE A 68 -20.61 -5.67 -18.10
CA PHE A 68 -19.84 -5.16 -16.97
C PHE A 68 -20.23 -5.83 -15.65
N ALA A 69 -21.53 -5.98 -15.39
CA ALA A 69 -22.01 -6.63 -14.18
C ALA A 69 -21.48 -8.08 -14.06
N LYS A 70 -21.34 -8.80 -15.17
CA LYS A 70 -20.71 -10.14 -15.20
C LYS A 70 -19.23 -10.08 -14.83
N LEU A 71 -18.45 -9.17 -15.43
CA LEU A 71 -17.04 -8.98 -15.09
C LEU A 71 -16.84 -8.60 -13.62
N ALA A 72 -17.65 -7.65 -13.13
CA ALA A 72 -17.65 -7.23 -11.74
C ALA A 72 -18.00 -8.39 -10.80
N ALA A 73 -19.01 -9.21 -11.12
CA ALA A 73 -19.38 -10.37 -10.32
C ALA A 73 -18.23 -11.41 -10.23
N ILE A 74 -17.56 -11.70 -11.35
CA ILE A 74 -16.39 -12.59 -11.37
C ILE A 74 -15.27 -12.03 -10.49
N SER A 75 -14.97 -10.74 -10.64
CA SER A 75 -13.95 -10.05 -9.83
C SER A 75 -14.26 -10.11 -8.33
N ILE A 76 -15.51 -9.86 -7.95
CA ILE A 76 -15.97 -9.89 -6.55
C ILE A 76 -15.85 -11.32 -5.98
N VAL A 77 -16.34 -12.33 -6.70
CA VAL A 77 -16.26 -13.72 -6.24
C VAL A 77 -14.81 -14.16 -6.06
N LEU A 78 -13.93 -13.84 -7.01
CA LEU A 78 -12.50 -14.11 -6.90
C LEU A 78 -11.89 -13.37 -5.70
N GLY A 79 -12.16 -12.07 -5.55
CA GLY A 79 -11.65 -11.26 -4.44
C GLY A 79 -12.08 -11.78 -3.07
N LEU A 80 -13.34 -12.19 -2.92
CA LEU A 80 -13.85 -12.78 -1.68
C LEU A 80 -13.20 -14.14 -1.38
N ALA A 81 -13.07 -15.01 -2.39
CA ALA A 81 -12.44 -16.32 -2.24
C ALA A 81 -10.96 -16.19 -1.82
N ILE A 82 -10.23 -15.26 -2.45
CA ILE A 82 -8.82 -15.01 -2.13
C ILE A 82 -8.67 -14.32 -0.77
N SER A 83 -9.51 -13.35 -0.42
CA SER A 83 -9.51 -12.73 0.91
C SER A 83 -9.71 -13.77 2.03
N PHE A 84 -10.64 -14.71 1.82
CA PHE A 84 -10.85 -15.82 2.74
C PHE A 84 -9.62 -16.74 2.83
N LEU A 85 -9.01 -17.09 1.69
CA LEU A 85 -7.80 -17.90 1.63
C LEU A 85 -6.62 -17.22 2.33
N THR A 86 -6.38 -15.94 2.07
CA THR A 86 -5.31 -15.14 2.68
C THR A 86 -5.48 -15.07 4.19
N SER A 87 -6.71 -14.88 4.69
CA SER A 87 -6.99 -14.91 6.13
C SER A 87 -6.60 -16.25 6.77
N HIS A 88 -6.91 -17.36 6.09
CA HIS A 88 -6.57 -18.72 6.50
C HIS A 88 -5.07 -19.02 6.41
N PHE A 89 -4.41 -18.47 5.39
CA PHE A 89 -2.96 -18.56 5.18
C PHE A 89 -2.21 -17.84 6.30
N LEU A 90 -2.58 -16.58 6.59
CA LEU A 90 -1.98 -15.76 7.64
C LEU A 90 -2.17 -16.39 9.02
N PHE A 91 -3.36 -16.92 9.31
CA PHE A 91 -3.61 -17.63 10.56
C PHE A 91 -2.69 -18.85 10.73
N ARG A 92 -2.50 -19.66 9.67
CA ARG A 92 -1.63 -20.84 9.72
C ARG A 92 -0.16 -20.49 9.80
N TRP A 93 0.27 -19.42 9.13
CA TRP A 93 1.61 -18.88 9.31
C TRP A 93 1.82 -18.48 10.76
N ARG A 94 0.88 -17.75 11.36
CA ARG A 94 0.93 -17.42 12.78
C ARG A 94 0.94 -18.67 13.67
N ALA A 95 0.11 -19.66 13.39
CA ALA A 95 0.06 -20.91 14.14
C ALA A 95 1.44 -21.60 14.16
N SER A 96 2.14 -21.65 13.02
CA SER A 96 3.49 -22.22 12.96
C SER A 96 4.51 -21.48 13.85
N MET A 97 4.37 -20.15 14.01
CA MET A 97 5.23 -19.35 14.87
C MET A 97 4.91 -19.59 16.35
N VAL A 98 3.63 -19.67 16.70
CA VAL A 98 3.16 -19.95 18.07
C VAL A 98 3.50 -21.37 18.51
N GLU A 99 3.33 -22.37 17.64
CA GLU A 99 3.71 -23.76 17.92
C GLU A 99 5.20 -23.88 18.27
N TRP A 100 6.05 -23.17 17.52
CA TRP A 100 7.47 -23.12 17.85
C TRP A 100 7.70 -22.44 19.20
N TYR A 101 7.08 -21.29 19.46
CA TYR A 101 7.21 -20.63 20.76
C TYR A 101 6.82 -21.55 21.93
N HIS A 102 5.72 -22.30 21.82
CA HIS A 102 5.32 -23.26 22.85
C HIS A 102 6.37 -24.37 23.07
N SER A 103 7.04 -24.83 22.01
CA SER A 103 8.12 -25.83 22.15
C SER A 103 9.34 -25.34 22.91
N VAL A 104 9.52 -24.02 23.03
CA VAL A 104 10.66 -23.39 23.74
C VAL A 104 10.18 -22.50 24.89
N TYR A 105 8.94 -22.69 25.37
CA TYR A 105 8.26 -21.79 26.29
C TYR A 105 9.03 -21.52 27.58
N ASP A 106 9.57 -22.57 28.20
CA ASP A 106 10.27 -22.46 29.49
C ASP A 106 11.49 -21.55 29.43
N ARG A 107 12.14 -21.49 28.27
CA ARG A 107 13.27 -20.59 28.00
C ARG A 107 12.78 -19.24 27.52
N ALA A 108 11.83 -19.22 26.60
CA ALA A 108 11.37 -17.98 25.99
C ALA A 108 10.65 -17.05 26.98
N ARG A 109 9.99 -17.60 28.00
CA ARG A 109 9.28 -16.81 29.03
C ARG A 109 10.20 -15.96 29.91
N THR A 110 11.49 -16.25 29.97
CA THR A 110 12.46 -15.46 30.75
C THR A 110 12.94 -14.21 30.01
N ILE A 111 12.64 -14.11 28.71
CA ILE A 111 12.97 -12.96 27.88
C ILE A 111 11.91 -11.88 28.09
N GLU A 112 12.37 -10.66 28.34
CA GLU A 112 11.49 -9.50 28.52
C GLU A 112 10.60 -9.27 27.28
N GLY A 113 9.29 -9.14 27.52
CA GLY A 113 8.32 -8.89 26.45
C GLY A 113 8.02 -10.09 25.55
N ALA A 114 8.41 -11.33 25.92
CA ALA A 114 8.15 -12.53 25.13
C ALA A 114 6.68 -12.70 24.71
N ALA A 115 5.74 -12.47 25.64
CA ALA A 115 4.31 -12.53 25.35
C ALA A 115 3.87 -11.52 24.28
N GLN A 116 4.41 -10.28 24.33
CA GLN A 116 4.15 -9.25 23.33
C GLN A 116 4.72 -9.65 21.97
N ARG A 117 5.95 -10.20 21.92
CA ARG A 117 6.56 -10.66 20.67
C ARG A 117 5.71 -11.73 19.99
N VAL A 118 5.25 -12.70 20.78
CA VAL A 118 4.45 -13.82 20.28
C VAL A 118 3.06 -13.37 19.86
N GLN A 119 2.43 -12.47 20.60
CA GLN A 119 1.05 -12.03 20.32
C GLN A 119 1.02 -10.97 19.21
N GLU A 120 1.71 -9.85 19.39
CA GLU A 120 1.59 -8.67 18.53
C GLU A 120 2.53 -8.75 17.34
N ASP A 121 3.81 -9.00 17.58
CA ASP A 121 4.83 -8.91 16.52
C ASP A 121 4.67 -10.03 15.49
N THR A 122 4.28 -11.26 15.88
CA THR A 122 4.03 -12.33 14.89
C THR A 122 2.84 -12.02 13.96
N ILE A 123 1.77 -11.41 14.49
CA ILE A 123 0.61 -10.97 13.70
C ILE A 123 1.06 -9.88 12.74
N LYS A 124 1.68 -8.82 13.25
CA LYS A 124 2.17 -7.69 12.44
C LYS A 124 3.11 -8.17 11.34
N PHE A 125 4.06 -9.02 11.68
CA PHE A 125 5.03 -9.56 10.73
C PHE A 125 4.36 -10.26 9.55
N SER A 126 3.50 -11.25 9.83
CA SER A 126 2.82 -12.02 8.77
C SER A 126 1.92 -11.15 7.89
N ARG A 127 1.13 -10.25 8.49
CA ARG A 127 0.22 -9.34 7.77
C ARG A 127 0.95 -8.34 6.90
N ILE A 128 1.97 -7.69 7.46
CA ILE A 128 2.73 -6.68 6.73
C ILE A 128 3.50 -7.33 5.59
N LEU A 129 4.16 -8.47 5.83
CA LEU A 129 4.94 -9.16 4.82
C LEU A 129 4.07 -9.69 3.67
N GLU A 130 2.90 -10.26 3.98
CA GLU A 130 1.95 -10.69 2.96
C GLU A 130 1.42 -9.51 2.16
N GLY A 131 0.89 -8.46 2.82
CA GLY A 131 0.34 -7.29 2.12
C GLY A 131 1.36 -6.54 1.27
N LEU A 132 2.59 -6.34 1.78
CA LEU A 132 3.67 -5.74 0.97
C LEU A 132 4.06 -6.63 -0.21
N GLY A 133 4.11 -7.95 0.00
CA GLY A 133 4.47 -8.91 -1.04
C GLY A 133 3.43 -8.98 -2.16
N THR A 134 2.15 -9.05 -1.81
CA THR A 134 1.05 -9.11 -2.79
C THR A 134 0.90 -7.80 -3.55
N GLU A 135 1.00 -6.65 -2.87
CA GLU A 135 0.93 -5.34 -3.53
C GLU A 135 2.15 -5.08 -4.44
N LEU A 136 3.35 -5.52 -4.04
CA LEU A 136 4.55 -5.44 -4.90
C LEU A 136 4.36 -6.25 -6.18
N VAL A 137 3.93 -7.51 -6.05
CA VAL A 137 3.68 -8.38 -7.22
C VAL A 137 2.58 -7.80 -8.11
N SER A 138 1.50 -7.31 -7.50
CA SER A 138 0.41 -6.62 -8.22
C SER A 138 0.96 -5.42 -9.02
N SER A 139 1.72 -4.54 -8.38
CA SER A 139 2.29 -3.35 -9.03
C SER A 139 3.20 -3.71 -10.21
N VAL A 140 4.02 -4.76 -10.08
CA VAL A 140 4.89 -5.23 -11.17
C VAL A 140 4.06 -5.81 -12.32
N LEU A 141 3.06 -6.65 -12.02
CA LEU A 141 2.19 -7.24 -13.05
C LEU A 141 1.35 -6.17 -13.77
N ILE A 142 0.82 -5.19 -13.04
CA ILE A 142 0.13 -4.05 -13.63
C ILE A 142 1.07 -3.30 -14.59
N LEU A 143 2.33 -3.05 -14.21
CA LEU A 143 3.29 -2.42 -15.12
C LEU A 143 3.54 -3.27 -16.35
N ILE A 144 3.69 -4.59 -16.22
CA ILE A 144 3.93 -5.49 -17.36
C ILE A 144 2.76 -5.44 -18.36
N GLU A 145 1.52 -5.38 -17.89
CA GLU A 145 0.32 -5.38 -18.74
C GLU A 145 -0.02 -3.97 -19.27
N TYR A 146 -0.01 -2.96 -18.40
CA TYR A 146 -0.45 -1.61 -18.75
C TYR A 146 0.59 -0.77 -19.45
N PHE A 147 1.89 -1.06 -19.29
CA PHE A 147 2.94 -0.36 -20.04
C PHE A 147 2.79 -0.54 -21.56
N PRO A 148 2.76 -1.77 -22.11
CA PRO A 148 2.57 -1.96 -23.55
C PRO A 148 1.19 -1.51 -24.01
N LEU A 149 0.15 -1.71 -23.21
CA LEU A 149 -1.20 -1.23 -23.54
C LEU A 149 -1.25 0.30 -23.65
N LEU A 150 -0.62 1.02 -22.73
CA LEU A 150 -0.56 2.49 -22.76
C LEU A 150 0.24 3.01 -23.97
N MET A 151 1.33 2.32 -24.34
CA MET A 151 2.07 2.65 -25.57
C MET A 151 1.22 2.40 -26.82
N GLY A 152 0.53 1.26 -26.88
CA GLY A 152 -0.35 0.92 -28.00
C GLY A 152 -1.48 1.92 -28.20
N LEU A 153 -2.13 2.35 -27.12
CA LEU A 153 -3.18 3.38 -27.16
C LEU A 153 -2.63 4.79 -27.47
N GLY A 154 -1.38 5.06 -27.10
CA GLY A 154 -0.68 6.31 -27.41
C GLY A 154 -0.07 6.37 -28.81
N ALA A 155 -0.07 5.27 -29.55
CA ALA A 155 0.53 5.21 -30.87
C ALA A 155 -0.30 6.02 -31.88
N GLY A 156 0.34 6.97 -32.57
CA GLY A 156 -0.30 7.75 -33.62
C GLY A 156 -1.13 8.94 -33.14
N ILE A 157 -1.03 9.32 -31.86
CA ILE A 157 -1.66 10.54 -31.32
C ILE A 157 -0.61 11.54 -30.84
N THR A 158 -0.91 12.83 -30.95
CA THR A 158 -0.01 13.89 -30.50
C THR A 158 -0.17 14.15 -29.01
N ILE A 159 0.91 13.95 -28.26
CA ILE A 159 0.96 14.08 -26.79
C ILE A 159 1.58 15.44 -26.42
N MET A 160 0.99 16.13 -25.45
CA MET A 160 1.49 17.42 -24.95
C MET A 160 2.96 17.30 -24.50
N TRP A 161 3.79 18.25 -24.91
CA TRP A 161 5.25 18.32 -24.69
C TRP A 161 6.09 17.21 -25.34
N PHE A 162 5.50 16.09 -25.77
CA PHE A 162 6.22 14.95 -26.34
C PHE A 162 5.97 14.73 -27.85
N GLY A 163 4.97 15.39 -28.45
CA GLY A 163 4.63 15.21 -29.85
C GLY A 163 4.13 13.78 -30.12
N ASP A 164 4.49 13.23 -31.28
CA ASP A 164 4.05 11.89 -31.72
C ASP A 164 4.98 10.77 -31.23
N TRP A 165 5.74 11.02 -30.15
CA TRP A 165 6.67 10.05 -29.60
C TRP A 165 5.94 8.91 -28.86
N GLU A 166 6.19 7.67 -29.26
CA GLU A 166 5.49 6.46 -28.76
C GLU A 166 5.56 6.26 -27.23
N TYR A 167 6.62 6.76 -26.58
CA TYR A 167 6.78 6.68 -25.12
C TYR A 167 6.25 7.92 -24.37
N GLY A 168 5.60 8.88 -25.04
CA GLY A 168 5.22 10.16 -24.44
C GLY A 168 4.28 10.00 -23.23
N LEU A 169 3.25 9.15 -23.32
CA LEU A 169 2.30 8.94 -22.22
C LEU A 169 2.95 8.22 -21.03
N VAL A 170 3.74 7.18 -21.31
CA VAL A 170 4.48 6.42 -20.28
C VAL A 170 5.49 7.32 -19.57
N THR A 171 6.24 8.12 -20.33
CA THR A 171 7.21 9.07 -19.78
C THR A 171 6.52 10.15 -18.95
N GLY A 172 5.36 10.64 -19.41
CA GLY A 172 4.51 11.55 -18.64
C GLY A 172 4.04 10.94 -17.31
N ALA A 173 3.58 9.69 -17.33
CA ALA A 173 3.19 8.95 -16.12
C ALA A 173 4.37 8.79 -15.14
N PHE A 174 5.56 8.47 -15.66
CA PHE A 174 6.77 8.35 -14.85
C PHE A 174 7.20 9.69 -14.22
N ILE A 175 7.25 10.76 -15.02
CA ILE A 175 7.60 12.11 -14.53
C ILE A 175 6.60 12.55 -13.47
N TRP A 176 5.31 12.30 -13.67
CA TRP A 176 4.29 12.65 -12.68
C TRP A 176 4.40 11.82 -11.41
N ALA A 177 4.62 10.50 -11.53
CA ALA A 177 4.78 9.60 -10.39
C ALA A 177 5.97 10.01 -9.50
N VAL A 178 7.13 10.23 -10.12
CA VAL A 178 8.37 10.64 -9.45
C VAL A 178 8.27 12.08 -8.94
N GLY A 179 7.78 13.00 -9.77
CA GLY A 179 7.62 14.41 -9.44
C GLY A 179 6.68 14.63 -8.26
N GLY A 180 5.54 13.94 -8.24
CA GLY A 180 4.59 13.98 -7.11
C GLY A 180 5.22 13.49 -5.81
N THR A 181 6.02 12.44 -5.88
CA THR A 181 6.77 11.94 -4.72
C THR A 181 7.77 12.97 -4.20
N ILE A 182 8.61 13.52 -5.09
CA ILE A 182 9.61 14.53 -4.74
C ILE A 182 8.93 15.77 -4.14
N LEU A 183 7.80 16.19 -4.70
CA LEU A 183 6.99 17.29 -4.19
C LEU A 183 6.54 17.02 -2.74
N MET A 184 6.05 15.82 -2.43
CA MET A 184 5.62 15.46 -1.06
C MET A 184 6.81 15.46 -0.08
N ILE A 185 7.96 14.93 -0.49
CA ILE A 185 9.19 14.93 0.32
C ILE A 185 9.62 16.37 0.60
N LEU A 186 9.64 17.22 -0.43
CA LEU A 186 10.02 18.62 -0.31
C LEU A 186 9.06 19.37 0.62
N LEU A 187 7.74 19.14 0.48
CA LEU A 187 6.74 19.77 1.34
C LEU A 187 6.91 19.35 2.80
N ALA A 188 7.13 18.07 3.07
CA ALA A 188 7.40 17.55 4.40
C ALA A 188 8.69 18.13 5.01
N TRP A 189 9.72 18.33 4.18
CA TRP A 189 11.00 18.93 4.58
C TRP A 189 10.87 20.44 4.87
N VAL A 190 10.22 21.22 4.00
CA VAL A 190 9.96 22.65 4.18
C VAL A 190 9.15 22.90 5.46
N LEU A 191 8.14 22.07 5.70
CA LEU A 191 7.33 22.11 6.91
C LEU A 191 8.07 21.54 8.14
N ARG A 192 9.29 21.01 7.98
CA ARG A 192 10.11 20.41 9.05
C ARG A 192 9.31 19.42 9.92
N LEU A 193 8.53 18.54 9.29
CA LEU A 193 7.64 17.62 10.00
C LEU A 193 8.40 16.64 10.90
N VAL A 194 9.54 16.14 10.44
CA VAL A 194 10.42 15.27 11.24
C VAL A 194 10.88 15.97 12.53
N GLY A 195 11.18 17.27 12.44
CA GLY A 195 11.57 18.06 13.61
C GLY A 195 10.43 18.23 14.61
N ILE A 196 9.20 18.50 14.13
CA ILE A 196 8.02 18.54 15.01
C ILE A 196 7.80 17.22 15.71
N GLU A 197 7.85 16.12 14.97
CA GLU A 197 7.56 14.80 15.52
C GLU A 197 8.55 14.46 16.65
N TYR A 198 9.82 14.80 16.45
CA TYR A 198 10.85 14.67 17.47
C TYR A 198 10.56 15.56 18.70
N ASP A 199 10.23 16.83 18.49
CA ASP A 199 9.92 17.77 19.58
C ASP A 199 8.66 17.33 20.36
N LEU A 200 7.66 16.79 19.66
CA LEU A 200 6.44 16.26 20.23
C LEU A 200 6.73 15.06 21.13
N GLN A 201 7.48 14.07 20.63
CA GLN A 201 7.91 12.91 21.42
C GLN A 201 8.73 13.32 22.65
N LYS A 202 9.62 14.31 22.50
CA LYS A 202 10.43 14.83 23.60
C LYS A 202 9.57 15.48 24.69
N LYS A 203 8.60 16.32 24.32
CA LYS A 203 7.71 16.99 25.26
C LYS A 203 6.73 16.02 25.93
N GLU A 204 6.19 15.05 25.20
CA GLU A 204 5.34 14.00 25.78
C GLU A 204 6.11 13.09 26.75
N ALA A 205 7.35 12.73 26.41
CA ALA A 205 8.20 11.94 27.30
C ALA A 205 8.54 12.71 28.59
N ALA A 206 8.80 14.01 28.50
CA ALA A 206 9.04 14.86 29.67
C ALA A 206 7.79 14.95 30.57
N TYR A 207 6.61 15.14 29.98
CA TYR A 207 5.33 15.12 30.69
C TYR A 207 5.08 13.77 31.39
N ARG A 208 5.28 12.65 30.68
CA ARG A 208 5.16 11.30 31.26
C ARG A 208 6.10 11.12 32.45
N LYS A 209 7.36 11.55 32.34
CA LYS A 209 8.33 11.45 33.44
C LYS A 209 7.88 12.22 34.68
N MET A 210 7.32 13.40 34.51
CA MET A 210 6.81 14.21 35.63
C MET A 210 5.61 13.58 36.32
N LEU A 211 4.70 12.95 35.57
CA LEU A 211 3.56 12.22 36.14
C LEU A 211 4.02 11.05 37.03
N VAL A 212 5.02 10.28 36.58
CA VAL A 212 5.58 9.17 37.37
C VAL A 212 6.19 9.68 38.69
N ILE A 213 6.95 10.79 38.64
CA ILE A 213 7.52 11.40 39.86
C ILE A 213 6.41 11.86 40.82
N ALA A 214 5.34 12.44 40.30
CA ALA A 214 4.21 12.89 41.12
C ALA A 214 3.42 11.72 41.74
N GLU A 215 3.36 10.57 41.06
CA GLU A 215 2.77 9.33 41.57
C GLU A 215 3.61 8.74 42.72
N ASP A 216 4.94 8.73 42.58
CA ASP A 216 5.86 8.13 43.56
C ASP A 216 6.05 8.97 44.84
N ASP A 217 6.12 10.30 44.74
CA ASP A 217 6.61 11.16 45.85
C ASP A 217 5.48 11.71 46.74
N GLY A 218 4.21 11.64 46.30
CA GLY A 218 2.98 12.00 47.05
C GLY A 218 2.86 13.42 47.63
N SER A 219 3.95 14.19 47.63
CA SER A 219 4.16 15.48 48.30
C SER A 219 4.49 16.61 47.31
N VAL A 220 4.90 16.24 46.09
CA VAL A 220 5.11 17.17 44.99
C VAL A 220 3.75 17.47 44.37
N ARG A 221 3.10 18.54 44.84
CA ARG A 221 2.02 19.16 44.07
C ARG A 221 2.68 19.71 42.81
N PRO A 222 2.43 19.16 41.60
CA PRO A 222 3.02 19.72 40.41
C PRO A 222 2.60 21.20 40.35
N LYS A 223 3.45 22.07 39.79
CA LYS A 223 2.97 23.33 39.19
C LYS A 223 1.65 23.01 38.46
N THR A 224 0.64 23.87 38.57
CA THR A 224 -0.74 23.60 38.10
C THR A 224 -0.70 22.74 36.84
N LEU A 225 -1.41 21.61 36.79
CA LEU A 225 -1.34 20.63 35.70
C LEU A 225 -1.39 21.28 34.29
N GLU A 226 -2.04 22.44 34.19
CA GLU A 226 -2.02 23.35 33.05
C GLU A 226 -0.61 23.83 32.63
N GLU A 227 0.24 24.33 33.54
CA GLU A 227 1.62 24.71 33.21
C GLU A 227 2.47 23.52 32.73
N LEU A 228 2.20 22.32 33.25
CA LEU A 228 2.92 21.10 32.88
C LEU A 228 2.50 20.57 31.49
N PHE A 229 1.25 20.80 31.13
CA PHE A 229 0.66 20.33 29.87
C PHE A 229 0.75 21.39 28.75
N ASP A 230 0.96 22.66 29.08
CA ASP A 230 1.05 23.76 28.11
C ASP A 230 2.15 23.56 27.05
N ASP A 231 3.26 22.98 27.47
CA ASP A 231 4.35 22.64 26.57
C ASP A 231 3.94 21.58 25.54
N VAL A 232 3.21 20.55 25.98
CA VAL A 232 2.65 19.50 25.12
C VAL A 232 1.57 20.08 24.20
N ARG A 233 0.67 20.89 24.76
CA ARG A 233 -0.41 21.55 24.02
C ARG A 233 0.11 22.45 22.89
N SER A 234 1.11 23.28 23.17
CA SER A 234 1.69 24.21 22.19
C SER A 234 2.36 23.48 21.03
N ILE A 235 3.09 22.38 21.28
CA ILE A 235 3.71 21.60 20.18
C ILE A 235 2.65 20.86 19.36
N HIS A 236 1.57 20.38 19.99
CA HIS A 236 0.45 19.77 19.28
C HIS A 236 -0.25 20.78 18.36
N TYR A 237 -0.52 22.01 18.81
CA TYR A 237 -1.09 23.04 17.94
C TYR A 237 -0.18 23.40 16.74
N LEU A 238 1.14 23.51 16.98
CA LEU A 238 2.09 23.71 15.90
C LEU A 238 2.10 22.53 14.92
N SER A 239 2.06 21.30 15.45
CA SER A 239 1.96 20.06 14.67
C SER A 239 0.71 20.10 13.78
N TYR A 240 -0.46 20.36 14.36
CA TYR A 240 -1.72 20.43 13.62
C TYR A 240 -1.67 21.46 12.49
N LEU A 241 -1.14 22.65 12.74
CA LEU A 241 -0.98 23.66 11.69
C LEU A 241 -0.09 23.16 10.54
N ARG A 242 1.06 22.56 10.83
CA ARG A 242 1.96 22.07 9.77
C ARG A 242 1.37 20.87 9.02
N TYR A 243 0.66 19.98 9.70
CA TYR A 243 -0.06 18.89 9.04
C TYR A 243 -1.25 19.39 8.20
N ILE A 244 -1.93 20.48 8.58
CA ILE A 244 -2.94 21.11 7.72
C ILE A 244 -2.29 21.59 6.42
N TYR A 245 -1.16 22.30 6.46
CA TYR A 245 -0.46 22.73 5.24
C TYR A 245 0.02 21.56 4.37
N LEU A 246 0.57 20.50 4.99
CA LEU A 246 0.92 19.28 4.26
C LEU A 246 -0.30 18.68 3.57
N ASN A 247 -1.43 18.57 4.29
CA ASN A 247 -2.65 17.97 3.77
C ASN A 247 -3.27 18.82 2.65
N ILE A 248 -3.19 20.15 2.71
CA ILE A 248 -3.60 21.02 1.59
C ILE A 248 -2.77 20.69 0.35
N GLY A 249 -1.44 20.61 0.47
CA GLY A 249 -0.58 20.27 -0.66
C GLY A 249 -0.83 18.84 -1.18
N ARG A 250 -1.01 17.87 -0.28
CA ARG A 250 -1.36 16.49 -0.63
C ARG A 250 -2.70 16.41 -1.37
N LEU A 251 -3.74 17.07 -0.86
CA LEU A 251 -5.05 17.08 -1.50
C LEU A 251 -5.01 17.80 -2.86
N ALA A 252 -4.32 18.94 -2.95
CA ALA A 252 -4.14 19.64 -4.22
C ALA A 252 -3.43 18.74 -5.25
N TYR A 253 -2.37 18.05 -4.86
CA TYR A 253 -1.69 17.07 -5.71
C TYR A 253 -2.64 15.97 -6.20
N LEU A 254 -3.44 15.37 -5.31
CA LEU A 254 -4.42 14.35 -5.69
C LEU A 254 -5.47 14.88 -6.67
N GLN A 255 -5.95 16.12 -6.51
CA GLN A 255 -6.90 16.72 -7.44
C GLN A 255 -6.28 17.00 -8.81
N VAL A 256 -5.03 17.49 -8.85
CA VAL A 256 -4.32 17.67 -10.11
C VAL A 256 -4.05 16.32 -10.78
N ASN A 257 -3.72 15.27 -10.01
CA ASN A 257 -3.45 13.93 -10.53
C ASN A 257 -4.59 13.41 -11.43
N VAL A 258 -5.85 13.63 -11.02
CA VAL A 258 -7.05 13.25 -11.81
C VAL A 258 -7.06 13.90 -13.21
N LEU A 259 -6.43 15.06 -13.38
CA LEU A 259 -6.41 15.82 -14.63
C LEU A 259 -5.15 15.60 -15.48
N VAL A 260 -4.11 14.97 -14.93
CA VAL A 260 -2.79 14.91 -15.60
C VAL A 260 -2.86 14.18 -16.94
N ALA A 261 -3.55 13.03 -16.99
CA ALA A 261 -3.75 12.31 -18.24
C ALA A 261 -4.46 13.18 -19.29
N TYR A 262 -5.45 13.98 -18.89
CA TYR A 262 -6.14 14.92 -19.79
C TYR A 262 -5.21 16.04 -20.28
N ILE A 263 -4.32 16.55 -19.43
CA ILE A 263 -3.34 17.57 -19.82
C ILE A 263 -2.38 17.00 -20.87
N PHE A 264 -1.88 15.78 -20.68
CA PHE A 264 -1.03 15.11 -21.68
C PHE A 264 -1.77 14.84 -22.99
N LEU A 265 -3.05 14.48 -22.92
CA LEU A 265 -3.88 14.21 -24.09
C LEU A 265 -4.50 15.44 -24.74
N ALA A 266 -4.31 16.65 -24.18
CA ALA A 266 -5.02 17.84 -24.64
C ALA A 266 -4.89 18.10 -26.16
N PRO A 267 -3.71 18.00 -26.80
CA PRO A 267 -3.59 18.17 -28.25
C PRO A 267 -4.37 17.12 -29.05
N ALA A 268 -4.29 15.85 -28.66
CA ALA A 268 -5.01 14.75 -29.30
C ALA A 268 -6.55 14.90 -29.19
N ILE A 269 -7.03 15.33 -28.01
CA ILE A 269 -8.47 15.57 -27.76
C ILE A 269 -8.96 16.74 -28.62
N VAL A 270 -8.27 17.89 -28.58
CA VAL A 270 -8.68 19.08 -29.35
C VAL A 270 -8.55 18.84 -30.86
N GLY A 271 -7.57 18.05 -31.29
CA GLY A 271 -7.39 17.64 -32.68
C GLY A 271 -8.36 16.56 -33.16
N GLY A 272 -9.22 16.00 -32.29
CA GLY A 272 -10.16 14.95 -32.65
C GLY A 272 -9.51 13.63 -33.06
N MET A 273 -8.30 13.35 -32.58
CA MET A 273 -7.52 12.16 -32.94
C MET A 273 -7.97 10.89 -32.21
N VAL A 274 -8.72 11.04 -31.10
CA VAL A 274 -9.15 9.94 -30.23
C VAL A 274 -10.67 9.95 -30.04
N THR A 275 -11.25 8.76 -29.93
CA THR A 275 -12.65 8.60 -29.51
C THR A 275 -12.78 8.76 -27.99
N LEU A 276 -14.00 8.92 -27.49
CA LEU A 276 -14.26 8.98 -26.04
C LEU A 276 -13.82 7.68 -25.37
N GLY A 277 -14.04 6.53 -25.99
CA GLY A 277 -13.62 5.22 -25.51
C GLY A 277 -12.11 5.09 -25.37
N VAL A 278 -11.36 5.41 -26.43
CA VAL A 278 -9.89 5.37 -26.41
C VAL A 278 -9.34 6.35 -25.37
N MET A 279 -9.89 7.56 -25.28
CA MET A 279 -9.49 8.52 -24.25
C MET A 279 -9.66 7.95 -22.84
N GLN A 280 -10.81 7.31 -22.56
CA GLN A 280 -11.08 6.69 -21.27
C GLN A 280 -10.13 5.53 -20.96
N GLN A 281 -9.78 4.72 -21.98
CA GLN A 281 -8.79 3.67 -21.84
C GLN A 281 -7.41 4.22 -21.49
N ILE A 282 -6.97 5.28 -22.17
CA ILE A 282 -5.68 5.92 -21.89
C ILE A 282 -5.65 6.48 -20.47
N ILE A 283 -6.69 7.21 -20.05
CA ILE A 283 -6.72 7.83 -18.72
C ILE A 283 -6.60 6.77 -17.61
N ARG A 284 -7.35 5.67 -17.72
CA ARG A 284 -7.26 4.55 -16.76
C ARG A 284 -5.89 3.88 -16.81
N ALA A 285 -5.39 3.56 -18.00
CA ALA A 285 -4.09 2.93 -18.17
C ALA A 285 -2.95 3.79 -17.62
N PHE A 286 -3.00 5.11 -17.88
CA PHE A 286 -2.06 6.09 -17.32
C PHE A 286 -2.07 6.05 -15.79
N GLY A 287 -3.26 6.10 -15.17
CA GLY A 287 -3.39 6.01 -13.70
C GLY A 287 -2.88 4.68 -13.12
N ARG A 288 -3.07 3.56 -13.83
CA ARG A 288 -2.53 2.24 -13.43
C ARG A 288 -1.00 2.21 -13.47
N VAL A 289 -0.39 2.76 -14.51
CA VAL A 289 1.08 2.86 -14.63
C VAL A 289 1.64 3.79 -13.55
N GLU A 290 1.09 5.00 -13.42
CA GLU A 290 1.50 6.01 -12.43
C GLU A 290 1.39 5.47 -11.00
N GLY A 291 0.23 4.88 -10.67
CA GLY A 291 -0.02 4.29 -9.37
C GLY A 291 0.96 3.16 -9.04
N SER A 292 1.31 2.32 -9.99
CA SER A 292 2.24 1.20 -9.78
C SER A 292 3.67 1.68 -9.56
N LEU A 293 4.11 2.72 -10.28
CA LEU A 293 5.44 3.34 -10.08
C LEU A 293 5.60 3.95 -8.68
N GLN A 294 4.51 4.44 -8.10
CA GLN A 294 4.50 5.01 -6.76
C GLN A 294 4.46 3.99 -5.61
N PHE A 295 4.36 2.69 -5.92
CA PHE A 295 4.23 1.64 -4.90
C PHE A 295 5.29 1.78 -3.78
N LEU A 296 6.58 1.84 -4.14
CA LEU A 296 7.67 1.87 -3.17
C LEU A 296 7.57 3.07 -2.21
N PHE A 297 7.13 4.21 -2.71
CA PHE A 297 6.97 5.42 -1.91
C PHE A 297 5.78 5.31 -0.95
N ARG A 298 4.63 4.80 -1.42
CA ARG A 298 3.47 4.56 -0.57
C ARG A 298 3.73 3.48 0.49
N ALA A 299 4.47 2.44 0.11
CA ALA A 299 4.82 1.32 0.97
C ALA A 299 5.91 1.65 2.00
N TRP A 300 6.63 2.77 1.86
CA TRP A 300 7.79 3.09 2.70
C TRP A 300 7.53 3.04 4.21
N PRO A 301 6.47 3.68 4.77
CA PRO A 301 6.19 3.59 6.20
C PRO A 301 5.96 2.14 6.66
N THR A 302 5.26 1.36 5.85
CA THR A 302 4.97 -0.05 6.11
C THR A 302 6.23 -0.93 6.02
N ILE A 303 7.16 -0.61 5.11
CA ILE A 303 8.48 -1.26 5.02
C ILE A 303 9.32 -0.97 6.28
N VAL A 304 9.30 0.27 6.77
CA VAL A 304 9.99 0.64 8.02
C VAL A 304 9.39 -0.11 9.22
N GLU A 305 8.06 -0.21 9.28
CA GLU A 305 7.37 -1.00 10.31
C GLU A 305 7.78 -2.48 10.23
N LEU A 306 7.78 -3.07 9.02
CA LEU A 306 8.23 -4.44 8.80
C LEU A 306 9.66 -4.65 9.30
N ALA A 307 10.59 -3.76 8.96
CA ALA A 307 11.98 -3.84 9.37
C ALA A 307 12.11 -3.80 10.91
N SER A 308 11.32 -2.94 11.56
CA SER A 308 11.27 -2.84 13.01
C SER A 308 10.76 -4.12 13.67
N VAL A 309 9.63 -4.67 13.20
CA VAL A 309 9.06 -5.95 13.69
C VAL A 309 10.02 -7.11 13.43
N TYR A 310 10.60 -7.17 12.23
CA TYR A 310 11.58 -8.19 11.83
C TYR A 310 12.78 -8.21 12.77
N LYS A 311 13.36 -7.03 13.06
CA LYS A 311 14.50 -6.92 13.98
C LYS A 311 14.15 -7.45 15.36
N ARG A 312 12.98 -7.09 15.89
CA ARG A 312 12.53 -7.53 17.23
C ARG A 312 12.28 -9.04 17.30
N LEU A 313 11.65 -9.62 16.28
CA LEU A 313 11.45 -11.07 16.23
C LEU A 313 12.76 -11.84 16.04
N ARG A 314 13.66 -11.34 15.18
CA ARG A 314 14.96 -11.98 14.96
C ARG A 314 15.84 -11.94 16.19
N GLU A 315 15.79 -10.84 16.94
CA GLU A 315 16.47 -10.70 18.23
C GLU A 315 15.91 -11.67 19.27
N PHE A 316 14.59 -11.78 19.36
CA PHE A 316 13.93 -12.74 20.24
C PHE A 316 14.31 -14.19 19.91
N GLU A 317 14.32 -14.56 18.63
CA GLU A 317 14.75 -15.89 18.19
C GLU A 317 16.22 -16.17 18.49
N ARG A 318 17.08 -15.15 18.40
CA ARG A 318 18.51 -15.27 18.73
C ARG A 318 18.71 -15.54 20.22
N GLN A 319 18.07 -14.77 21.10
CA GLN A 319 18.18 -14.95 22.55
C GLN A 319 17.71 -16.33 23.01
N ILE A 320 16.64 -16.87 22.40
CA ILE A 320 16.18 -18.25 22.68
C ILE A 320 17.25 -19.29 22.30
N ARG A 321 17.90 -19.12 21.14
CA ARG A 321 18.95 -20.05 20.68
C ARG A 321 20.21 -19.95 21.53
N GLU A 322 20.58 -18.74 21.96
CA GLU A 322 21.71 -18.53 22.87
C GLU A 322 21.45 -19.21 24.23
N ALA A 323 20.23 -19.10 24.77
CA ALA A 323 19.82 -19.82 25.98
C ALA A 323 19.84 -21.35 25.79
N GLU A 324 19.43 -21.85 24.62
CA GLU A 324 19.48 -23.27 24.27
C GLU A 324 20.92 -23.81 24.16
N ALA A 325 21.84 -23.01 23.60
CA ALA A 325 23.25 -23.37 23.51
C ALA A 325 23.95 -23.37 24.89
N ALA A 326 23.56 -22.44 25.78
CA ALA A 326 24.08 -22.37 27.14
C ALA A 326 23.65 -23.57 28.01
N ASP A 327 22.44 -24.09 27.81
CA ASP A 327 21.93 -25.29 28.51
C ASP A 327 22.56 -26.60 28.02
N ASN A 328 23.18 -26.64 26.82
CA ASN A 328 23.66 -27.87 26.20
C ASN A 328 25.06 -27.73 25.54
N PRO A 329 26.13 -27.54 26.32
CA PRO A 329 27.49 -27.27 25.83
C PRO A 329 28.13 -28.44 25.03
N ALA A 330 27.52 -29.63 25.03
CA ALA A 330 28.06 -30.83 24.38
C ALA A 330 27.75 -30.96 22.88
N SER A 331 27.11 -29.96 22.25
CA SER A 331 26.80 -29.97 20.80
C SER A 331 27.81 -29.18 19.95
N THR A 332 28.89 -28.69 20.57
CA THR A 332 29.98 -27.91 19.95
C THR A 332 31.31 -28.68 19.92
N VAL A 333 31.28 -29.98 19.56
CA VAL A 333 32.47 -30.75 19.16
C VAL A 333 32.22 -31.42 17.83
#